data_AF-A0A2V9TFN2-F1
#
_entry.id   AF-A0A2V9TFN2-F1
#
_cell.length_a   1.000
_cell.length_b   1.000
_cell.length_c   1.000
_cell.angle_alpha   90.00
_cell.angle_beta   90.00
_cell.angle_gamma   90.00
#
_symmetry.space_group_name_H-M   'P 1'
#
loop_
_entity.id
_entity.type
_entity.pdbx_description
1 polymer ?
#
loop_
_entity_poly.entity_id
_entity_poly.type
_entity_poly.pdbx_seq_one_letter_code
_entity_poly.pdbx_strand_id
1 'polypeptide(L)'
;MPGLGTSFGRGGATTAQQDLSNADAILIMGSSMAENHPVGFQWVIEARERGAKIIHVDPRFNRTSAMADIWVPLRAGSDILFLGGLINYVLQNNKEFREYVVHYTNAATMLRDDFKDTEDLDGFFSGWDAEKGKYDRESWLYKSAPSKNGGGEKAGHPEACGGHGKDRGGEAQDAAKFEWDTTLQH
;
A
#
# COMPACT_ATOMS: atom_id res chain seq x y z
N MET A 1 -12.35 3.72 3.15
CA MET A 1 -11.02 3.10 3.15
C MET A 1 -9.97 4.17 2.87
N PRO A 2 -9.19 4.63 3.86
CA PRO A 2 -8.24 5.72 3.69
C PRO A 2 -6.89 5.31 3.06
N GLY A 3 -6.68 4.02 2.73
CA GLY A 3 -5.42 3.51 2.18
C GLY A 3 -5.05 4.12 0.82
N LEU A 4 -5.94 3.97 -0.19
CA LEU A 4 -5.66 4.41 -1.56
C LEU A 4 -5.42 5.93 -1.67
N GLY A 5 -6.16 6.74 -0.91
CA GLY A 5 -5.93 8.19 -0.87
C GLY A 5 -4.54 8.55 -0.38
N THR A 6 -3.97 7.74 0.52
CA THR A 6 -2.59 7.89 1.02
C THR A 6 -1.57 7.46 -0.04
N SER A 7 -1.79 6.31 -0.67
CA SER A 7 -0.82 5.69 -1.57
C SER A 7 -0.81 6.32 -2.97
N PHE A 8 -1.98 6.75 -3.47
CA PHE A 8 -2.18 7.17 -4.86
C PHE A 8 -2.84 8.56 -5.00
N GLY A 9 -3.11 9.25 -3.89
CA GLY A 9 -3.77 10.56 -3.86
C GLY A 9 -5.29 10.55 -4.09
N ARG A 10 -5.90 9.40 -4.42
CA ARG A 10 -7.36 9.26 -4.61
C ARG A 10 -7.89 7.96 -4.00
N GLY A 11 -9.12 8.00 -3.47
CA GLY A 11 -9.75 6.86 -2.80
C GLY A 11 -10.59 5.94 -3.69
N GLY A 12 -10.73 6.24 -4.99
CA GLY A 12 -11.52 5.45 -5.94
C GLY A 12 -10.77 4.20 -6.45
N ALA A 13 -11.52 3.30 -7.09
CA ALA A 13 -10.90 2.19 -7.83
C ALA A 13 -10.01 2.75 -8.95
N THR A 14 -8.87 2.10 -9.18
CA THR A 14 -7.83 2.57 -10.13
C THR A 14 -8.14 2.19 -11.58
N THR A 15 -8.91 1.13 -11.81
CA THR A 15 -9.31 0.65 -13.14
C THR A 15 -10.81 0.36 -13.21
N ALA A 16 -11.33 0.16 -14.42
CA ALA A 16 -12.70 -0.29 -14.65
C ALA A 16 -12.80 -1.83 -14.55
N GLN A 17 -13.98 -2.38 -14.24
CA GLN A 17 -14.15 -3.84 -14.08
C GLN A 17 -13.83 -4.62 -15.37
N GLN A 18 -14.12 -4.03 -16.54
CA GLN A 18 -13.84 -4.60 -17.85
C GLN A 18 -12.35 -4.85 -18.07
N ASP A 19 -11.50 -4.02 -17.45
CA ASP A 19 -10.06 -4.10 -17.61
C ASP A 19 -9.46 -5.36 -16.96
N LEU A 20 -10.20 -6.01 -16.04
CA LEU A 20 -9.79 -7.29 -15.46
C LEU A 20 -9.57 -8.37 -16.52
N SER A 21 -10.27 -8.29 -17.66
CA SER A 21 -10.11 -9.22 -18.80
C SER A 21 -8.70 -9.19 -19.42
N ASN A 22 -7.90 -8.14 -19.15
CA ASN A 22 -6.55 -7.95 -19.68
C ASN A 22 -5.45 -8.45 -18.73
N ALA A 23 -5.79 -8.93 -17.54
CA ALA A 23 -4.81 -9.35 -16.54
C ALA A 23 -4.19 -10.72 -16.88
N ASP A 24 -2.89 -10.90 -16.63
CA ASP A 24 -2.22 -12.21 -16.66
C ASP A 24 -2.39 -13.00 -15.34
N ALA A 25 -2.70 -12.30 -14.26
CA ALA A 25 -3.01 -12.88 -12.96
C ALA A 25 -3.98 -11.99 -12.20
N ILE A 26 -4.94 -12.61 -11.51
CA ILE A 26 -5.95 -11.92 -10.70
C ILE A 26 -5.89 -12.48 -9.28
N LEU A 27 -5.54 -11.62 -8.34
CA LEU A 27 -5.61 -11.89 -6.91
C LEU A 27 -6.93 -11.36 -6.36
N ILE A 28 -7.81 -12.25 -5.94
CA ILE A 28 -9.04 -11.92 -5.22
C ILE A 28 -8.78 -12.19 -3.74
N MET A 29 -8.68 -11.13 -2.95
CA MET A 29 -8.40 -11.21 -1.51
C MET A 29 -9.31 -10.23 -0.77
N GLY A 30 -9.93 -10.68 0.33
CA GLY A 30 -10.91 -9.87 1.06
C GLY A 30 -12.21 -9.59 0.27
N SER A 31 -12.50 -10.41 -0.74
CA SER A 31 -13.71 -10.29 -1.58
C SER A 31 -14.24 -11.66 -1.99
N SER A 32 -15.57 -11.78 -2.05
CA SER A 32 -16.29 -12.93 -2.61
C SER A 32 -16.96 -12.49 -3.92
N MET A 33 -16.14 -12.20 -4.93
CA MET A 33 -16.56 -11.47 -6.13
C MET A 33 -17.63 -12.19 -6.95
N ALA A 34 -17.60 -13.52 -7.03
CA ALA A 34 -18.64 -14.31 -7.72
C ALA A 34 -20.02 -14.20 -7.07
N GLU A 35 -20.08 -13.85 -5.77
CA GLU A 35 -21.33 -13.71 -5.01
C GLU A 35 -21.77 -12.24 -4.94
N ASN A 36 -20.82 -11.34 -4.69
CA ASN A 36 -21.11 -9.94 -4.37
C ASN A 36 -21.02 -9.01 -5.59
N HIS A 37 -20.31 -9.43 -6.65
CA HIS A 37 -20.15 -8.66 -7.90
C HIS A 37 -20.26 -9.59 -9.13
N PRO A 38 -21.34 -10.39 -9.24
CA PRO A 38 -21.43 -11.48 -10.22
C PRO A 38 -21.32 -10.99 -11.67
N VAL A 39 -21.87 -9.81 -11.98
CA VAL A 39 -21.75 -9.21 -13.33
C VAL A 39 -20.31 -8.79 -13.61
N GLY A 40 -19.59 -8.26 -12.63
CA GLY A 40 -18.17 -7.92 -12.79
C GLY A 40 -17.28 -9.15 -12.90
N PHE A 41 -17.67 -10.26 -12.27
CA PHE A 41 -16.92 -11.51 -12.27
C PHE A 41 -16.81 -12.15 -13.65
N GLN A 42 -17.68 -11.78 -14.61
CA GLN A 42 -17.56 -12.22 -16.01
C GLN A 42 -16.17 -11.90 -16.59
N TRP A 43 -15.61 -10.72 -16.29
CA TRP A 43 -14.32 -10.29 -16.80
C TRP A 43 -13.14 -11.06 -16.18
N VAL A 44 -13.31 -11.57 -14.96
CA VAL A 44 -12.34 -12.48 -14.32
C VAL A 44 -12.34 -13.83 -15.04
N ILE A 45 -13.50 -14.33 -15.42
CA ILE A 45 -13.62 -15.59 -16.18
C ILE A 45 -13.05 -15.42 -17.59
N GLU A 46 -13.32 -14.30 -18.27
CA GLU A 46 -12.71 -14.01 -19.57
C GLU A 46 -11.19 -13.97 -19.50
N ALA A 47 -10.61 -13.32 -18.46
CA ALA A 47 -9.17 -13.34 -18.24
C ALA A 47 -8.65 -14.77 -18.07
N ARG A 48 -9.33 -15.59 -17.24
CA ARG A 48 -8.97 -16.99 -17.02
C ARG A 48 -8.99 -17.81 -18.31
N GLU A 49 -10.01 -17.65 -19.14
CA GLU A 49 -10.13 -18.34 -20.42
C GLU A 49 -9.01 -17.92 -21.40
N ARG A 50 -8.49 -16.69 -21.28
CA ARG A 50 -7.31 -16.21 -22.00
C ARG A 50 -5.98 -16.69 -21.40
N GLY A 51 -6.00 -17.41 -20.29
CA GLY A 51 -4.82 -17.99 -19.64
C GLY A 51 -4.38 -17.30 -18.35
N ALA A 52 -5.14 -16.32 -17.85
CA ALA A 52 -4.81 -15.65 -16.60
C ALA A 52 -4.91 -16.60 -15.40
N LYS A 53 -4.00 -16.43 -14.44
CA LYS A 53 -4.03 -17.20 -13.19
C LYS A 53 -4.97 -16.56 -12.17
N ILE A 54 -6.00 -17.27 -11.73
CA ILE A 54 -6.95 -16.78 -10.72
C ILE A 54 -6.58 -17.34 -9.34
N ILE A 55 -6.26 -16.45 -8.41
CA ILE A 55 -5.87 -16.77 -7.03
C ILE A 55 -6.92 -16.18 -6.10
N HIS A 56 -7.51 -17.00 -5.24
CA HIS A 56 -8.48 -16.56 -4.24
C HIS A 56 -7.97 -16.82 -2.83
N VAL A 57 -7.83 -15.75 -2.05
CA VAL A 57 -7.33 -15.75 -0.68
C VAL A 57 -8.50 -15.41 0.24
N ASP A 58 -9.06 -16.43 0.90
CA ASP A 58 -10.26 -16.30 1.75
C ASP A 58 -10.27 -17.39 2.83
N PRO A 59 -10.65 -17.08 4.09
CA PRO A 59 -10.77 -18.08 5.15
C PRO A 59 -11.80 -19.18 4.82
N ARG A 60 -12.71 -18.94 3.88
CA ARG A 60 -13.77 -19.85 3.49
C ARG A 60 -13.64 -20.24 2.03
N PHE A 61 -13.91 -21.51 1.74
CA PHE A 61 -14.12 -21.95 0.37
C PHE A 61 -15.55 -21.57 -0.07
N ASN A 62 -15.68 -20.65 -1.03
CA ASN A 62 -16.96 -20.11 -1.50
C ASN A 62 -17.08 -20.20 -3.04
N ARG A 63 -18.12 -19.60 -3.65
CA ARG A 63 -18.32 -19.71 -5.11
C ARG A 63 -17.20 -19.06 -5.93
N THR A 64 -16.50 -18.08 -5.35
CA THR A 64 -15.31 -17.48 -5.97
C THR A 64 -14.15 -18.46 -5.93
N SER A 65 -13.94 -19.14 -4.79
CA SER A 65 -12.90 -20.17 -4.63
C SER A 65 -13.09 -21.34 -5.59
N ALA A 66 -14.35 -21.76 -5.79
CA ALA A 66 -14.70 -22.83 -6.73
C ALA A 66 -14.32 -22.52 -8.18
N MET A 67 -14.20 -21.24 -8.52
CA MET A 67 -13.83 -20.76 -9.86
C MET A 67 -12.37 -20.31 -9.95
N ALA A 68 -11.61 -20.35 -8.85
CA ALA A 68 -10.19 -19.98 -8.83
C ALA A 68 -9.30 -21.17 -9.24
N ASP A 69 -8.09 -20.88 -9.72
CA ASP A 69 -7.08 -21.91 -9.97
C ASP A 69 -6.34 -22.30 -8.69
N ILE A 70 -6.17 -21.33 -7.78
CA ILE A 70 -5.54 -21.52 -6.48
C ILE A 70 -6.45 -20.91 -5.43
N TRP A 71 -6.86 -21.71 -4.45
CA TRP A 71 -7.45 -21.21 -3.22
C TRP A 71 -6.41 -21.29 -2.11
N VAL A 72 -6.18 -20.15 -1.44
CA VAL A 72 -5.28 -20.04 -0.31
C VAL A 72 -6.10 -19.74 0.94
N PRO A 73 -6.33 -20.73 1.83
CA PRO A 73 -6.97 -20.46 3.11
C PRO A 73 -6.04 -19.63 4.00
N LEU A 74 -6.61 -18.63 4.67
CA LEU A 74 -5.93 -17.86 5.72
C LEU A 74 -6.82 -17.69 6.95
N ARG A 75 -6.22 -17.36 8.09
CA ARG A 75 -6.97 -16.95 9.27
C ARG A 75 -7.52 -15.54 9.06
N ALA A 76 -8.76 -15.30 9.49
CA ALA A 76 -9.31 -13.94 9.47
C ALA A 76 -8.42 -12.97 10.28
N GLY A 77 -8.03 -11.86 9.66
CA GLY A 77 -7.17 -10.84 10.26
C GLY A 77 -5.67 -11.07 10.09
N SER A 78 -5.25 -12.12 9.36
CA SER A 78 -3.82 -12.36 9.05
C SER A 78 -3.39 -11.83 7.68
N ASP A 79 -4.21 -11.00 7.04
CA ASP A 79 -3.99 -10.45 5.71
C ASP A 79 -2.67 -9.66 5.59
N ILE A 80 -2.34 -8.87 6.61
CA ILE A 80 -1.08 -8.09 6.67
C ILE A 80 0.14 -9.02 6.65
N LEU A 81 0.09 -10.16 7.33
CA LEU A 81 1.19 -11.13 7.32
C LEU A 81 1.38 -11.76 5.95
N PHE A 82 0.27 -12.10 5.27
CA PHE A 82 0.32 -12.66 3.92
C PHE A 82 0.93 -11.68 2.92
N LEU A 83 0.45 -10.43 2.90
CA LEU A 83 0.95 -9.39 2.00
C LEU A 83 2.39 -8.98 2.37
N GLY A 84 2.73 -8.90 3.66
CA GLY A 84 4.09 -8.64 4.12
C GLY A 84 5.08 -9.73 3.68
N GLY A 85 4.67 -11.00 3.75
CA GLY A 85 5.45 -12.12 3.22
C GLY A 85 5.64 -12.04 1.70
N LEU A 86 4.61 -11.65 0.95
CA LEU A 86 4.71 -11.44 -0.50
C LEU A 86 5.68 -10.30 -0.84
N ILE A 87 5.60 -9.16 -0.14
CA ILE A 87 6.52 -8.03 -0.32
C ILE A 87 7.95 -8.47 -0.03
N ASN A 88 8.18 -9.13 1.11
CA ASN A 88 9.49 -9.64 1.49
C ASN A 88 10.06 -10.61 0.43
N TYR A 89 9.24 -11.54 -0.08
CA TYR A 89 9.65 -12.46 -1.13
C TYR A 89 10.03 -11.72 -2.42
N VAL A 90 9.26 -10.72 -2.84
CA VAL A 90 9.55 -9.91 -4.03
C VAL A 90 10.90 -9.21 -3.90
N LEU A 91 11.16 -8.56 -2.76
CA LEU A 91 12.39 -7.82 -2.48
C LEU A 91 13.61 -8.76 -2.37
N GLN A 92 13.48 -9.90 -1.68
CA GLN A 92 14.59 -10.85 -1.52
C GLN A 92 14.99 -11.55 -2.83
N ASN A 93 14.08 -11.61 -3.80
CA ASN A 93 14.29 -12.34 -5.06
C ASN A 93 14.43 -11.41 -6.28
N ASN A 94 14.57 -10.09 -6.08
CA ASN A 94 14.68 -9.07 -7.13
C ASN A 94 13.56 -9.21 -8.19
N LYS A 95 12.31 -9.37 -7.74
CA LYS A 95 11.12 -9.56 -8.60
C LYS A 95 10.33 -8.29 -8.84
N GLU A 96 10.83 -7.14 -8.38
CA GLU A 96 10.22 -5.84 -8.60
C GLU A 96 10.58 -5.26 -9.97
N PHE A 97 9.70 -4.41 -10.50
CA PHE A 97 10.04 -3.56 -11.63
C PHE A 97 10.85 -2.36 -11.12
N ARG A 98 12.18 -2.53 -11.06
CA ARG A 98 13.09 -1.58 -10.41
C ARG A 98 12.99 -0.15 -10.92
N GLU A 99 12.95 0.05 -12.24
CA GLU A 99 12.82 1.40 -12.82
C GLU A 99 11.52 2.08 -12.40
N TYR A 100 10.40 1.33 -12.37
CA TYR A 100 9.14 1.86 -11.89
C TYR A 100 9.21 2.25 -10.41
N VAL A 101 9.80 1.38 -9.58
CA VAL A 101 9.95 1.63 -8.14
C VAL A 101 10.77 2.90 -7.89
N VAL A 102 11.92 3.06 -8.56
CA VAL A 102 12.80 4.22 -8.36
C VAL A 102 12.13 5.53 -8.81
N HIS A 103 11.37 5.52 -9.91
CA HIS A 103 10.89 6.76 -10.53
C HIS A 103 9.45 7.14 -10.20
N TYR A 104 8.59 6.18 -9.86
CA TYR A 104 7.15 6.41 -9.67
C TYR A 104 6.66 6.08 -8.25
N THR A 105 7.58 5.79 -7.33
CA THR A 105 7.28 5.65 -5.91
C THR A 105 8.19 6.56 -5.09
N ASN A 106 7.94 6.64 -3.78
CA ASN A 106 8.79 7.38 -2.85
C ASN A 106 9.98 6.56 -2.31
N ALA A 107 10.28 5.40 -2.88
CA ALA A 107 11.34 4.51 -2.38
C ALA A 107 12.71 5.19 -2.31
N ALA A 108 13.03 6.09 -3.25
CA ALA A 108 14.29 6.83 -3.27
C ALA A 108 14.33 8.01 -2.30
N THR A 109 13.22 8.37 -1.66
CA THR A 109 13.14 9.55 -0.79
C THR A 109 13.60 9.19 0.62
N MET A 110 14.61 9.90 1.13
CA MET A 110 15.19 9.58 2.44
C MET A 110 14.31 10.07 3.59
N LEU A 111 14.16 9.25 4.61
CA LEU A 111 13.53 9.60 5.89
C LEU A 111 14.50 10.38 6.78
N ARG A 112 13.98 11.00 7.85
CA ARG A 112 14.82 11.61 8.89
C ARG A 112 15.56 10.54 9.69
N ASP A 113 16.76 10.89 10.14
CA ASP A 113 17.65 9.98 10.89
C ASP A 113 17.09 9.59 12.28
N ASP A 114 16.08 10.31 12.79
CA ASP A 114 15.42 10.04 14.07
C ASP A 114 14.21 9.09 13.95
N PHE A 115 13.88 8.63 12.74
CA PHE A 115 12.93 7.54 12.53
C PHE A 115 13.46 6.23 13.13
N LYS A 116 12.59 5.49 13.82
CA LYS A 116 12.87 4.12 14.27
C LYS A 116 11.70 3.23 13.91
N ASP A 117 12.01 2.07 13.35
CA ASP A 117 11.00 1.09 12.96
C ASP A 117 10.63 0.18 14.14
N THR A 118 9.59 -0.59 13.94
CA THR A 118 9.02 -1.59 14.84
C THR A 118 10.00 -2.68 15.28
N GLU A 119 11.05 -2.96 14.51
CA GLU A 119 12.10 -3.90 14.90
C GLU A 119 13.02 -3.36 16.00
N ASP A 120 13.21 -2.04 16.05
CA ASP A 120 14.06 -1.37 17.05
C ASP A 120 13.33 -1.09 18.37
N LEU A 121 11.99 -1.13 18.34
CA LEU A 121 11.12 -0.60 19.39
C LEU A 121 9.98 -1.57 19.77
N ASP A 122 10.26 -2.87 19.73
CA ASP A 122 9.39 -3.96 20.22
C ASP A 122 7.94 -3.88 19.67
N GLY A 123 7.82 -3.63 18.36
CA GLY A 123 6.53 -3.54 17.67
C GLY A 123 5.92 -2.14 17.61
N PHE A 124 6.59 -1.11 18.13
CA PHE A 124 6.16 0.29 18.02
C PHE A 124 7.06 1.10 17.10
N PHE A 125 6.53 2.13 16.44
CA PHE A 125 7.37 3.10 15.73
C PHE A 125 7.91 4.17 16.69
N SER A 126 8.88 4.96 16.24
CA SER A 126 9.29 6.18 16.95
C SER A 126 8.08 7.10 17.22
N GLY A 127 8.05 7.70 18.42
CA GLY A 127 7.01 8.65 18.83
C GLY A 127 5.77 8.05 19.51
N TRP A 128 5.79 6.76 19.88
CA TRP A 128 4.70 6.15 20.66
C TRP A 128 4.58 6.75 22.07
N ASP A 129 3.39 7.23 22.42
CA ASP A 129 2.99 7.64 23.76
C ASP A 129 2.00 6.60 24.32
N ALA A 130 2.48 5.76 25.24
CA ALA A 130 1.71 4.68 25.83
C ALA A 130 0.54 5.15 26.71
N GLU A 131 0.68 6.33 27.35
CA GLU A 131 -0.39 6.88 28.19
C GLU A 131 -1.56 7.39 27.33
N LYS A 132 -1.23 8.03 26.21
CA LYS A 132 -2.25 8.58 25.28
C LYS A 132 -2.72 7.59 24.23
N GLY A 133 -2.00 6.48 24.04
CA GLY A 133 -2.25 5.51 22.98
C GLY A 133 -2.13 6.13 21.58
N LYS A 134 -1.16 7.04 21.38
CA LYS A 134 -1.00 7.83 20.15
C LYS A 134 0.46 7.96 19.74
N TYR A 135 0.68 8.20 18.44
CA TYR A 135 2.00 8.52 17.89
C TYR A 135 2.18 10.02 17.66
N ASP A 136 3.34 10.54 18.02
CA ASP A 136 3.91 11.72 17.38
C ASP A 136 4.72 11.32 16.14
N ARG A 137 4.32 11.84 14.99
CA ARG A 137 4.77 11.40 13.68
C ARG A 137 5.86 12.31 13.10
N GLU A 138 6.46 13.15 13.93
CA GLU A 138 7.47 14.13 13.49
C GLU A 138 8.74 13.47 12.92
N SER A 139 9.13 12.31 13.46
CA SER A 139 10.26 11.52 12.95
C SER A 139 9.93 10.78 11.65
N TRP A 140 8.64 10.66 11.28
CA TRP A 140 8.22 9.91 10.08
C TRP A 140 8.25 10.77 8.81
N LEU A 141 8.76 12.00 8.90
CA LEU A 141 8.86 12.93 7.78
C LEU A 141 10.10 12.61 6.93
N TYR A 142 10.12 13.12 5.69
CA TYR A 142 11.31 13.07 4.86
C TYR A 142 12.42 13.98 5.39
N LYS A 143 13.66 13.64 5.03
CA LYS A 143 14.81 14.48 5.34
C LYS A 143 14.65 15.84 4.65
N SER A 144 14.89 16.91 5.40
CA SER A 144 14.63 18.31 5.02
C SER A 144 13.16 18.77 5.03
N ALA A 145 12.21 17.95 5.50
CA ALA A 145 10.85 18.41 5.75
C ALA A 145 10.78 19.41 6.93
N PRO A 146 9.91 20.44 6.86
CA PRO A 146 9.78 21.41 7.94
C PRO A 146 9.27 20.76 9.22
N SER A 147 9.97 20.98 10.34
CA SER A 147 9.56 20.54 11.68
C SER A 147 8.43 21.43 12.21
N LYS A 148 7.58 20.87 13.07
CA LYS A 148 6.50 21.60 13.77
C LYS A 148 7.01 22.81 14.58
N ASN A 149 8.28 22.83 14.96
CA ASN A 149 8.89 23.86 15.81
C ASN A 149 9.76 24.89 15.05
N GLY A 150 9.91 24.76 13.73
CA GLY A 150 10.59 25.77 12.91
C GLY A 150 9.59 26.86 12.51
N GLY A 151 9.95 28.14 12.66
CA GLY A 151 9.07 29.30 12.39
C GLY A 151 8.68 29.55 10.92
N GLY A 152 8.47 28.51 10.13
CA GLY A 152 8.00 28.55 8.74
C GLY A 152 6.64 27.86 8.55
N GLU A 153 6.20 27.72 7.30
CA GLU A 153 4.97 27.01 6.93
C GLU A 153 4.86 25.67 7.67
N LYS A 154 3.74 25.47 8.38
CA LYS A 154 3.49 24.23 9.11
C LYS A 154 3.44 23.08 8.11
N ALA A 155 4.13 21.98 8.39
CA ALA A 155 3.96 20.73 7.66
C ALA A 155 2.48 20.29 7.75
N GLY A 156 1.73 20.48 6.67
CA GLY A 156 0.29 20.18 6.60
C GLY A 156 -0.41 20.91 5.46
N HIS A 157 -1.36 20.22 4.83
CA HIS A 157 -2.09 20.63 3.61
C HIS A 157 -2.97 21.90 3.80
N PRO A 158 -3.05 22.84 2.82
CA PRO A 158 -4.05 23.93 2.80
C PRO A 158 -5.44 23.40 2.42
N GLU A 159 -6.51 23.74 3.15
CA GLU A 159 -7.84 23.08 3.24
C GLU A 159 -8.63 22.61 1.98
N ALA A 160 -8.12 22.70 0.76
CA ALA A 160 -8.86 22.35 -0.46
C ALA A 160 -8.56 20.92 -0.95
N CYS A 161 -9.37 19.96 -0.47
CA CYS A 161 -9.81 18.71 -1.12
C CYS A 161 -9.84 17.52 -0.14
N GLY A 162 -11.03 17.26 0.41
CA GLY A 162 -11.54 15.93 0.76
C GLY A 162 -10.58 14.92 1.42
N GLY A 163 -10.55 14.93 2.75
CA GLY A 163 -10.41 13.72 3.58
C GLY A 163 -9.02 13.08 3.67
N HIS A 164 -8.42 13.17 4.86
CA HIS A 164 -7.28 12.39 5.38
C HIS A 164 -5.84 12.89 5.13
N GLY A 165 -5.64 14.09 4.57
CA GLY A 165 -4.31 14.67 4.34
C GLY A 165 -3.69 15.50 5.49
N LYS A 166 -4.36 15.64 6.65
CA LYS A 166 -4.03 16.72 7.60
C LYS A 166 -2.68 16.63 8.32
N ASP A 167 -2.04 15.46 8.38
CA ASP A 167 -0.86 15.24 9.26
C ASP A 167 0.21 14.29 8.65
N ARG A 168 0.57 14.45 7.38
CA ARG A 168 1.51 13.52 6.72
C ARG A 168 2.68 14.25 6.07
N GLY A 169 3.88 13.74 6.36
CA GLY A 169 5.06 13.52 5.50
C GLY A 169 5.51 14.46 4.37
N GLY A 170 4.69 15.40 3.91
CA GLY A 170 4.74 15.91 2.53
C GLY A 170 3.87 15.06 1.60
N GLU A 171 3.38 15.67 0.52
CA GLU A 171 2.61 14.95 -0.49
C GLU A 171 3.53 14.17 -1.44
N ALA A 172 3.02 13.14 -2.12
CA ALA A 172 3.79 12.43 -3.15
C ALA A 172 4.32 13.40 -4.24
N GLN A 173 3.59 14.47 -4.53
CA GLN A 173 4.03 15.52 -5.45
C GLN A 173 5.21 16.36 -4.93
N ASP A 174 5.41 16.40 -3.61
CA ASP A 174 6.52 17.10 -2.98
C ASP A 174 7.74 16.21 -2.77
N ALA A 175 7.63 14.90 -3.04
CA ALA A 175 8.74 13.96 -2.87
C ALA A 175 10.01 14.51 -3.54
N ALA A 176 9.89 15.04 -4.78
CA ALA A 176 11.00 15.59 -5.57
C ALA A 176 11.73 16.79 -4.95
N LYS A 177 11.18 17.38 -3.90
CA LYS A 177 11.79 18.50 -3.16
C LYS A 177 12.72 18.02 -2.04
N PHE A 178 12.66 16.74 -1.68
CA PHE A 178 13.43 16.14 -0.58
C PHE A 178 14.68 15.41 -1.09
N GLU A 179 15.56 15.06 -0.16
CA GLU A 179 16.83 14.39 -0.48
C GLU A 179 16.59 12.94 -0.95
N TRP A 180 17.19 12.59 -2.09
CA TRP A 180 16.94 11.34 -2.81
C TRP A 180 18.22 10.55 -3.06
N ASP A 181 18.09 9.22 -3.01
CA ASP A 181 19.11 8.28 -3.47
C ASP A 181 18.47 7.20 -4.35
N THR A 182 18.86 7.18 -5.62
CA THR A 182 18.32 6.26 -6.62
C THR A 182 18.96 4.87 -6.55
N THR A 183 20.04 4.69 -5.78
CA THR A 183 20.68 3.39 -5.60
C THR A 183 19.86 2.47 -4.70
N LEU A 184 19.04 3.03 -3.80
CA LEU A 184 18.31 2.34 -2.73
C LEU A 184 19.22 1.40 -1.90
N GLN A 185 20.46 1.81 -1.65
CA GLN A 185 21.43 1.10 -0.81
C GLN A 185 21.64 1.91 0.47
N HIS A 186 20.72 1.75 1.43
CA HIS A 186 20.74 2.41 2.74
C HIS A 186 20.83 1.38 3.86
#